data_AF-A0A7W0SG35-F1
#
_entry.id   AF-A0A7W0SG35-F1
#
_cell.length_a   1.000
_cell.length_b   1.000
_cell.length_c   1.000
_cell.angle_alpha   90.00
_cell.angle_beta   90.00
_cell.angle_gamma   90.00
#
_symmetry.space_group_name_H-M   'P 1'
#
loop_
_entity.id
_entity.type
_entity.pdbx_description
1 polymer ?
#
loop_
_entity_poly.entity_id
_entity_poly.type
_entity_poly.pdbx_seq_one_letter_code
_entity_poly.pdbx_strand_id
1 'polypeptide(L)'
;MAAVGTVEPSDAEAGDTAAAITRGQANRRIRAPGSLSHRYYREDFGYGLVPLMALARIAGVDVNVAASLLRVAEAATGEDLGGLGLTAERLGIGNQDVDGLLTLVRGEG
;
A
#
# COMPACT_ATOMS: atom_id res chain seq x y z
N MET A 1 -1.96 -12.20 -7.37
CA MET A 1 -3.27 -12.23 -8.07
C MET A 1 -3.65 -13.64 -8.53
N ALA A 2 -2.75 -14.37 -9.22
CA ALA A 2 -3.00 -15.78 -9.57
C ALA A 2 -3.32 -16.66 -8.34
N ALA A 3 -2.55 -16.54 -7.25
CA ALA A 3 -2.78 -17.29 -6.01
C ALA A 3 -4.13 -17.01 -5.32
N VAL A 4 -4.81 -15.90 -5.66
CA VAL A 4 -6.10 -15.50 -5.09
C VAL A 4 -7.23 -15.66 -6.14
N GLY A 5 -6.92 -16.24 -7.30
CA GLY A 5 -7.89 -16.56 -8.36
C GLY A 5 -8.43 -15.35 -9.15
N THR A 6 -7.77 -14.19 -9.09
CA THR A 6 -8.24 -12.99 -9.81
C THR A 6 -7.62 -12.80 -11.20
N VAL A 7 -6.61 -13.62 -11.53
CA VAL A 7 -5.85 -13.61 -12.78
C VAL A 7 -5.57 -15.07 -13.17
N GLU A 8 -5.70 -15.38 -14.46
CA GLU A 8 -5.35 -16.71 -14.98
C GLU A 8 -3.84 -16.98 -14.84
N PRO A 9 -3.38 -18.18 -14.46
CA PRO A 9 -1.96 -18.47 -14.26
C PRO A 9 -1.09 -18.11 -15.47
N SER A 10 -1.57 -18.38 -16.68
CA SER A 10 -0.88 -18.04 -17.93
C SER A 10 -0.71 -16.54 -18.15
N ASP A 11 -1.68 -15.72 -17.73
CA ASP A 11 -1.58 -14.26 -17.82
C ASP A 11 -0.60 -13.72 -16.76
N ALA A 12 -0.48 -14.37 -15.59
CA ALA A 12 0.47 -13.98 -14.56
C ALA A 12 1.94 -14.27 -14.96
N GLU A 13 2.17 -15.40 -15.63
CA GLU A 13 3.50 -15.80 -16.12
C GLU A 13 4.00 -14.90 -17.27
N ALA A 14 3.10 -14.30 -18.03
CA ALA A 14 3.43 -13.42 -19.16
C ALA A 14 4.12 -12.11 -18.75
N GLY A 15 4.12 -11.74 -17.46
CA GLY A 15 4.77 -10.53 -16.95
C GLY A 15 4.06 -9.22 -17.30
N ASP A 16 2.95 -9.25 -18.06
CA ASP A 16 2.12 -8.09 -18.37
C ASP A 16 1.02 -7.92 -17.32
N THR A 17 1.32 -7.11 -16.31
CA THR A 17 0.41 -6.86 -15.18
C THR A 17 -0.90 -6.19 -15.63
N ALA A 18 -0.85 -5.31 -16.64
CA ALA A 18 -2.03 -4.60 -17.10
C ALA A 18 -3.00 -5.53 -17.85
N ALA A 19 -2.45 -6.40 -18.72
CA ALA A 19 -3.24 -7.42 -19.40
C ALA A 19 -3.84 -8.42 -18.40
N ALA A 20 -3.04 -8.88 -17.43
CA ALA A 20 -3.49 -9.79 -16.38
C ALA A 20 -4.70 -9.25 -15.61
N ILE A 21 -4.64 -7.99 -15.16
CA ILE A 21 -5.76 -7.35 -14.44
C ILE A 21 -6.98 -7.22 -15.35
N THR A 22 -6.79 -6.75 -16.59
CA THR A 22 -7.90 -6.45 -17.51
C THR A 22 -8.64 -7.70 -17.99
N ARG A 23 -7.93 -8.82 -18.17
CA ARG A 23 -8.49 -10.08 -18.69
C ARG A 23 -9.11 -10.97 -17.61
N GLY A 24 -8.75 -10.77 -16.34
CA GLY A 24 -9.24 -11.58 -15.22
C GLY A 24 -10.77 -11.66 -15.15
N GLN A 25 -11.31 -12.87 -15.26
CA GLN A 25 -12.77 -13.10 -15.29
C GLN A 25 -13.47 -12.61 -14.01
N ALA A 26 -12.80 -12.73 -12.86
CA ALA A 26 -13.27 -12.23 -11.58
C ALA A 26 -13.39 -10.69 -11.57
N ASN A 27 -12.40 -9.99 -12.14
CA ASN A 27 -12.34 -8.53 -12.13
C ASN A 27 -13.47 -7.89 -12.95
N ARG A 28 -14.00 -8.58 -13.97
CA ARG A 28 -15.10 -8.07 -14.83
C ARG A 28 -16.37 -7.67 -14.08
N ARG A 29 -16.60 -8.24 -12.89
CA ARG A 29 -17.80 -7.97 -12.07
C ARG A 29 -17.54 -7.03 -10.90
N ILE A 30 -16.26 -6.74 -10.60
CA ILE A 30 -15.88 -5.89 -9.46
C ILE A 30 -15.97 -4.43 -9.93
N ARG A 31 -16.83 -3.65 -9.26
CA ARG A 31 -17.03 -2.23 -9.56
C ARG A 31 -16.29 -1.38 -8.55
N ALA A 32 -15.79 -0.24 -9.00
CA ALA A 32 -15.28 0.80 -8.10
C ALA A 32 -16.38 1.24 -7.11
N PRO A 33 -16.00 1.66 -5.88
CA PRO A 33 -16.98 2.20 -4.94
C PRO A 33 -17.64 3.44 -5.53
N GLY A 34 -18.91 3.67 -5.18
CA GLY A 34 -19.67 4.84 -5.64
C GLY A 34 -19.28 6.16 -4.98
N SER A 35 -18.27 6.16 -4.11
CA SER A 35 -17.82 7.34 -3.35
C SER A 35 -16.34 7.21 -2.98
N LEU A 36 -15.69 8.36 -2.80
CA LEU A 36 -14.33 8.47 -2.26
C LEU A 36 -14.29 8.32 -0.73
N SER A 37 -15.41 8.48 -0.05
CA SER A 37 -15.56 8.15 1.39
C SER A 37 -15.75 6.64 1.61
N HIS A 38 -14.91 5.83 0.97
CA HIS A 38 -14.93 4.37 1.04
C HIS A 38 -13.68 3.85 1.75
N ARG A 39 -13.80 2.67 2.38
CA ARG A 39 -12.68 2.09 3.15
C ARG A 39 -11.42 1.88 2.30
N TYR A 40 -11.53 1.66 1.00
CA TYR A 40 -10.37 1.53 0.10
C TYR A 40 -9.40 2.71 0.25
N TYR A 41 -9.89 3.94 0.38
CA TYR A 41 -9.02 5.11 0.53
C TYR A 41 -8.48 5.22 1.96
N ARG A 42 -9.31 5.02 2.98
CA ARG A 42 -8.88 5.17 4.38
C ARG A 42 -7.95 4.04 4.84
N GLU A 43 -8.28 2.81 4.48
CA GLU A 43 -7.60 1.59 4.89
C GLU A 43 -6.30 1.41 4.08
N ASP A 44 -6.37 1.38 2.74
CA ASP A 44 -5.19 1.04 1.94
C ASP A 44 -4.12 2.14 1.98
N PHE A 45 -4.52 3.42 2.04
CA PHE A 45 -3.54 4.50 2.18
C PHE A 45 -3.04 4.59 3.62
N GLY A 46 -3.95 4.68 4.60
CA GLY A 46 -3.59 4.90 6.00
C GLY A 46 -2.84 3.72 6.62
N TYR A 47 -3.22 2.48 6.30
CA TYR A 47 -2.70 1.26 6.94
C TYR A 47 -1.84 0.40 5.99
N GLY A 48 -1.82 0.71 4.69
CA GLY A 48 -0.93 0.07 3.72
C GLY A 48 0.20 1.00 3.26
N LEU A 49 -0.14 2.09 2.59
CA LEU A 49 0.83 2.97 1.92
C LEU A 49 1.67 3.79 2.91
N VAL A 50 1.04 4.40 3.92
CA VAL A 50 1.73 5.21 4.95
C VAL A 50 2.78 4.40 5.71
N PRO A 51 2.49 3.20 6.27
CA PRO A 51 3.51 2.41 6.94
C PRO A 51 4.58 1.90 5.97
N LEU A 52 4.25 1.59 4.71
CA LEU A 52 5.25 1.25 3.70
C LEU A 52 6.24 2.41 3.47
N MET A 53 5.74 3.64 3.36
CA MET A 53 6.58 4.83 3.22
C MET A 53 7.43 5.10 4.47
N ALA A 54 6.93 4.79 5.68
CA ALA A 54 7.71 4.86 6.91
C ALA A 54 8.88 3.87 6.90
N LEU A 55 8.63 2.62 6.52
CA LEU A 55 9.67 1.59 6.38
C LEU A 55 10.71 1.96 5.31
N ALA A 56 10.27 2.48 4.17
CA ALA A 56 11.16 2.93 3.09
C ALA A 56 12.11 4.04 3.56
N ARG A 57 11.62 4.98 4.38
CA ARG A 57 12.46 6.03 4.97
C ARG A 57 13.54 5.47 5.89
N ILE A 58 13.19 4.53 6.76
CA ILE A 58 14.14 3.85 7.65
C ILE A 58 15.20 3.11 6.82
N ALA A 59 14.79 2.48 5.72
CA ALA A 59 15.68 1.75 4.81
C ALA A 59 16.47 2.66 3.84
N GLY A 60 16.26 3.97 3.84
CA GLY A 60 16.90 4.89 2.89
C GLY A 60 16.48 4.68 1.42
N VAL A 61 15.27 4.16 1.17
CA VAL A 61 14.73 3.89 -0.16
C VAL A 61 13.76 4.99 -0.58
N ASP A 62 14.02 5.60 -1.73
CA ASP A 62 13.13 6.60 -2.32
C ASP A 62 11.86 5.97 -2.88
N VAL A 63 10.70 6.49 -2.46
CA VAL A 63 9.37 6.02 -2.86
C VAL A 63 8.52 7.16 -3.42
N ASN A 64 9.11 7.96 -4.32
CA ASN A 64 8.49 9.18 -4.87
C ASN A 64 7.10 8.94 -5.46
N VAL A 65 6.89 7.83 -6.18
CA VAL A 65 5.58 7.49 -6.77
C VAL A 65 4.53 7.19 -5.69
N ALA A 66 4.90 6.49 -4.62
CA ALA A 66 4.00 6.23 -3.48
C ALA A 66 3.62 7.55 -2.78
N ALA A 67 4.61 8.43 -2.56
CA ALA A 67 4.37 9.74 -1.98
C ALA A 67 3.43 10.59 -2.84
N SER A 68 3.64 10.62 -4.16
CA SER A 68 2.74 11.32 -5.09
C SER A 68 1.33 10.72 -5.09
N LEU A 69 1.21 9.38 -5.04
CA LEU A 69 -0.07 8.69 -4.99
C LEU A 69 -0.86 9.06 -3.72
N LEU A 70 -0.20 9.13 -2.56
CA LEU A 70 -0.81 9.61 -1.31
C LEU A 70 -1.35 11.03 -1.47
N ARG A 71 -0.56 11.94 -2.05
CA ARG A 71 -1.00 13.34 -2.28
C ARG A 71 -2.21 13.44 -3.19
N VAL A 72 -2.27 12.64 -4.25
CA VAL A 72 -3.45 12.59 -5.13
C VAL A 72 -4.68 12.09 -4.38
N ALA A 73 -4.52 11.07 -3.52
CA ALA A 73 -5.62 10.55 -2.73
C ALA A 73 -6.14 11.56 -1.71
N GLU A 74 -5.26 12.23 -0.96
CA GLU A 74 -5.63 13.28 0.01
C GLU A 74 -6.36 14.45 -0.69
N ALA A 75 -5.88 14.86 -1.87
CA ALA A 75 -6.53 15.89 -2.67
C ALA A 75 -7.93 15.45 -3.17
N ALA A 76 -8.08 14.19 -3.53
CA ALA A 76 -9.35 13.65 -4.01
C ALA A 76 -10.37 13.43 -2.89
N THR A 77 -9.95 12.95 -1.73
CA THR A 77 -10.82 12.65 -0.59
C THR A 77 -11.08 13.87 0.29
N GLY A 78 -10.17 14.85 0.30
CA GLY A 78 -10.18 15.96 1.25
C GLY A 78 -9.78 15.54 2.68
N GLU A 79 -9.18 14.37 2.84
CA GLU A 79 -8.77 13.81 4.14
C GLU A 79 -7.24 13.77 4.26
N ASP A 80 -6.71 14.05 5.45
CA ASP A 80 -5.29 13.86 5.80
C ASP A 80 -4.99 12.37 6.04
N LEU A 81 -4.99 11.59 4.97
CA LEU A 81 -4.76 10.14 5.02
C LEU A 81 -3.36 9.81 5.57
N GLY A 82 -2.36 10.66 5.30
CA GLY A 82 -1.00 10.53 5.81
C GLY A 82 -0.93 10.67 7.32
N GLY A 83 -1.50 11.74 7.87
CA GLY A 83 -1.50 12.01 9.32
C GLY A 83 -2.45 11.09 10.10
N LEU A 84 -3.56 10.66 9.48
CA LEU A 84 -4.52 9.74 10.09
C LEU A 84 -4.11 8.26 9.99
N GLY A 85 -3.08 7.92 9.20
CA GLY A 85 -2.60 6.54 9.00
C GLY A 85 -1.68 6.00 10.10
N LEU A 86 -1.10 4.82 9.87
CA LEU A 86 -0.08 4.19 10.71
C LEU A 86 1.31 4.81 10.43
N THR A 87 1.55 5.99 10.98
CA THR A 87 2.86 6.66 10.88
C THR A 87 3.96 5.92 11.64
N ALA A 88 5.22 6.28 11.39
CA ALA A 88 6.37 5.71 12.11
C ALA A 88 6.25 5.89 13.63
N GLU A 89 5.73 7.03 14.07
CA GLU A 89 5.50 7.36 15.48
C GLU A 89 4.41 6.48 16.09
N ARG A 90 3.29 6.28 15.37
CA ARG A 90 2.18 5.42 15.82
C ARG A 90 2.58 3.95 15.89
N LEU A 91 3.52 3.53 15.05
CA LEU A 91 4.12 2.20 15.09
C LEU A 91 5.24 2.06 16.13
N GLY A 92 5.70 3.15 16.75
CA GLY A 92 6.82 3.13 17.69
C GLY A 92 8.19 2.93 17.03
N ILE A 93 8.31 3.15 15.72
CA ILE A 93 9.53 2.92 14.93
C ILE A 93 10.22 4.20 14.46
N GLY A 94 9.72 5.39 14.84
CA GLY A 94 10.20 6.68 14.33
C GLY A 94 11.68 6.99 14.57
N ASN A 95 12.32 6.34 15.54
CA ASN A 95 13.74 6.51 15.87
C ASN A 95 14.58 5.27 15.56
N GLN A 96 14.03 4.29 14.84
CA GLN A 96 14.75 3.07 14.49
C GLN A 96 15.56 3.28 13.22
N ASP A 97 16.75 2.71 13.19
CA ASP A 97 17.43 2.36 11.94
C ASP A 97 17.01 0.95 11.50
N VAL A 98 17.59 0.45 10.40
CA VAL A 98 17.26 -0.86 9.85
C VAL A 98 17.55 -1.97 10.86
N ASP A 99 18.69 -1.92 11.55
CA ASP A 99 19.10 -2.96 12.48
C ASP A 99 18.20 -2.97 13.72
N GLY A 100 17.93 -1.80 14.31
CA GLY A 100 17.01 -1.67 15.45
C GLY A 100 15.59 -2.14 15.12
N LEU A 101 15.11 -1.82 13.92
CA LEU A 101 13.81 -2.32 13.46
C LEU A 101 13.80 -3.85 13.30
N LEU A 102 14.87 -4.45 12.77
CA LEU A 102 15.00 -5.90 12.64
C LEU A 102 15.05 -6.60 14.01
N THR A 103 15.82 -6.07 14.96
CA THR A 103 15.84 -6.56 16.34
C THR A 103 14.45 -6.49 16.98
N LEU A 104 13.73 -5.38 16.79
CA LEU A 104 12.38 -5.19 17.31
C LEU A 104 11.41 -6.26 16.79
N VAL A 105 11.36 -6.50 15.47
CA VAL A 105 10.40 -7.45 14.87
C VAL A 105 10.76 -8.91 15.15
N ARG A 106 12.05 -9.21 15.40
CA ARG A 106 12.49 -10.55 15.81
C ARG A 106 12.24 -10.83 17.30
N GLY A 107 11.96 -9.80 18.08
CA GLY A 107 11.81 -9.91 19.54
C GLY A 107 13.15 -10.15 20.25
N GLU A 108 14.23 -9.60 19.70
CA GLU A 108 15.61 -9.79 20.20
C GLU A 108 16.04 -8.69 21.20
N GLY A 109 15.09 -8.08 21.92
CA GLY A 109 15.31 -6.94 22.84
C GLY A 109 14.79 -7.17 24.25
#